data_AF-A0A3B9MED5-F1
#
_entry.id   AF-A0A3B9MED5-F1
#
_cell.length_a   1.000
_cell.length_b   1.000
_cell.length_c   1.000
_cell.angle_alpha   90.00
_cell.angle_beta   90.00
_cell.angle_gamma   90.00
#
_symmetry.space_group_name_H-M   'P 1'
#
loop_
_entity.id
_entity.type
_entity.pdbx_description
1 polymer ?
#
loop_
_entity_poly.entity_id
_entity_poly.type
_entity_poly.pdbx_seq_one_letter_code
_entity_poly.pdbx_strand_id
1 'polypeptide(L)' 'MIQAIFFDFNGVIIDDEPFQMAAYQEVLREQGIELSDSEYYSALGMDDKTFVR' A
#
# COMPACT_ATOMS: atom_id res chain seq x y z
N MET A 1 -31.63 -1.57 -13.58
CA MET A 1 -31.33 -0.55 -12.55
C MET A 1 -30.24 -1.13 -11.65
N ILE A 2 -29.15 -0.41 -11.41
CA ILE A 2 -28.14 -0.85 -10.43
C ILE A 2 -28.76 -0.76 -9.04
N GLN A 3 -28.60 -1.81 -8.23
CA GLN A 3 -29.20 -1.92 -6.89
C GLN A 3 -28.19 -1.58 -5.79
N ALA A 4 -26.90 -1.80 -6.02
CA ALA A 4 -25.82 -1.49 -5.09
C ALA A 4 -24.48 -1.38 -5.83
N ILE A 5 -23.53 -0.68 -5.20
CA ILE A 5 -22.13 -0.58 -5.61
C ILE A 5 -21.28 -0.76 -4.36
N PHE A 6 -20.25 -1.59 -4.45
CA PHE A 6 -19.27 -1.78 -3.39
C PHE A 6 -17.99 -1.08 -3.78
N PHE A 7 -17.43 -0.32 -2.85
CA PHE A 7 -16.16 0.36 -2.99
C PHE A 7 -15.16 -0.28 -2.05
N ASP A 8 -13.94 -0.41 -2.55
CA ASP A 8 -12.78 -0.53 -1.67
C ASP A 8 -12.57 0.78 -0.91
N PHE A 9 -11.71 0.78 0.11
CA PHE A 9 -11.46 1.95 0.92
C PHE A 9 -10.20 2.70 0.46
N ASN A 10 -9.04 2.07 0.58
CA ASN A 10 -7.74 2.64 0.24
C ASN A 10 -7.63 2.84 -1.27
N GLY A 11 -7.13 4.00 -1.71
CA GLY A 11 -7.03 4.38 -3.12
C GLY A 11 -8.36 4.59 -3.85
N VAL A 12 -9.51 4.41 -3.18
CA VAL A 12 -10.86 4.55 -3.78
C VAL A 12 -11.71 5.58 -3.06
N ILE A 13 -11.95 5.41 -1.76
CA ILE A 13 -12.70 6.37 -0.93
C ILE A 13 -11.75 7.42 -0.34
N ILE A 14 -10.53 7.01 0.01
CA ILE A 14 -9.46 7.88 0.51
C ILE A 14 -8.14 7.51 -0.16
N ASP A 15 -7.30 8.52 -0.42
CA ASP A 15 -5.93 8.32 -0.85
C ASP A 15 -4.99 8.41 0.35
N ASP A 16 -4.85 7.28 1.06
CA ASP A 16 -3.93 7.13 2.19
C ASP A 16 -2.68 6.31 1.86
N GLU A 17 -2.52 5.90 0.60
CA GLU A 17 -1.36 5.19 0.08
C GLU A 17 -0.02 5.91 0.38
N PRO A 18 0.09 7.25 0.25
CA PRO A 18 1.34 7.93 0.59
C PRO A 18 1.73 7.81 2.07
N PHE A 19 0.75 7.72 2.98
CA PHE A 19 1.02 7.56 4.42
C PHE A 19 1.48 6.15 4.75
N GLN A 20 0.83 5.14 4.16
CA GLN A 20 1.23 3.75 4.33
C GLN A 20 2.62 3.49 3.74
N MET A 21 2.90 4.02 2.55
CA MET A 21 4.24 3.96 1.93
C MET A 21 5.32 4.57 2.83
N ALA A 22 5.07 5.77 3.39
CA ALA A 22 6.03 6.43 4.28
C ALA A 22 6.32 5.60 5.54
N ALA A 23 5.29 4.97 6.12
CA ALA A 23 5.44 4.08 7.27
C ALA A 23 6.28 2.83 6.90
N TYR A 24 6.04 2.24 5.73
CA TYR A 24 6.86 1.12 5.26
C TYR A 24 8.31 1.51 5.01
N GLN A 25 8.56 2.65 4.36
CA GLN A 25 9.90 3.18 4.16
C GLN A 25 10.63 3.39 5.49
N GLU A 26 9.94 3.92 6.51
CA GLU A 26 10.51 4.11 7.85
C GLU A 26 10.93 2.77 8.46
N VAL A 27 10.03 1.78 8.49
CA VAL A 27 10.27 0.46 9.12
C VAL A 27 11.33 -0.35 8.37
N LEU A 28 11.27 -0.38 7.03
CA LEU A 28 12.19 -1.17 6.22
C LEU A 28 13.60 -0.59 6.20
N ARG A 29 13.73 0.74 6.26
CA ARG A 29 15.03 1.41 6.32
C ARG A 29 15.80 1.06 7.60
N GLU A 30 15.11 0.83 8.72
CA GLU A 30 15.77 0.33 9.95
C GLU A 30 16.39 -1.07 9.77
N GLN A 31 15.91 -1.83 8.80
CA GLN A 31 16.44 -3.14 8.41
C GLN A 31 17.46 -3.05 7.25
N GLY A 32 17.80 -1.84 6.81
CA GLY A 32 18.71 -1.61 5.69
C GLY A 32 18.10 -1.85 4.31
N ILE A 33 16.76 -1.84 4.22
CA ILE A 33 16.01 -2.01 2.98
C ILE A 33 15.46 -0.65 2.55
N GLU A 34 15.89 -0.17 1.39
CA GLU A 34 15.34 1.03 0.77
C GLU A 34 14.16 0.63 -0.12
N LEU A 35 12.96 1.13 0.19
CA LEU A 35 11.74 0.89 -0.58
C LEU A 35 11.44 2.09 -1.48
N SER A 36 11.51 1.91 -2.80
CA SER A 36 11.09 2.95 -3.74
C SER A 36 9.57 3.02 -3.88
N ASP A 37 9.08 4.19 -4.28
CA ASP A 37 7.67 4.39 -4.62
C ASP A 37 7.18 3.37 -5.65
N SER A 38 7.97 3.11 -6.70
CA SER A 38 7.59 2.14 -7.74
C SER A 38 7.44 0.72 -7.22
N GLU A 39 8.28 0.31 -6.26
CA GLU A 39 8.18 -1.01 -5.64
C GLU A 39 6.93 -1.09 -4.78
N TYR A 40 6.66 -0.07 -3.96
CA TYR A 40 5.44 0.03 -3.16
C TYR A 40 4.17 -0.06 -4.03
N TYR A 41 4.05 0.80 -5.04
CA TYR A 41 2.87 0.84 -5.91
C TYR A 41 2.70 -0.43 -6.76
N SER A 42 3.79 -1.18 -7.03
CA SER A 42 3.70 -2.47 -7.73
C SER A 42 3.10 -3.60 -6.88
N ALA A 43 3.02 -3.40 -5.56
CA ALA A 43 2.59 -4.40 -4.60
C ALA A 43 1.25 -4.08 -3.92
N LEU A 44 0.52 -3.05 -4.38
CA LEU A 44 -0.79 -2.71 -3.81
C LEU A 44 -1.75 -3.90 -3.82
N GLY A 45 -2.45 -4.09 -2.71
CA GLY A 45 -3.39 -5.20 -2.50
C GLY A 45 -2.75 -6.55 -2.18
N MET A 46 -1.41 -6.63 -2.08
CA MET A 46 -0.73 -7.79 -1.50
C MET A 46 -0.82 -7.77 0.02
N ASP A 47 -0.77 -8.94 0.66
CA ASP A 47 -0.60 -9.01 2.10
C ASP A 47 0.85 -8.69 2.49
N ASP A 48 1.03 -8.14 3.70
CA ASP A 48 2.33 -7.69 4.19
C ASP A 48 3.42 -8.78 4.13
N LYS A 49 3.07 -10.06 4.33
CA LYS A 49 4.08 -11.15 4.30
C LYS A 49 4.60 -11.41 2.90
N THR A 50 3.75 -11.22 1.89
CA THR A 50 4.14 -11.32 0.49
C THR A 50 4.93 -10.09 0.08
N PHE A 51 4.55 -8.92 0.59
CA PHE A 51 5.22 -7.66 0.30
C PHE A 51 6.66 -7.59 0.81
N VAL A 52 6.93 -8.08 2.03
CA VAL A 52 8.25 -7.98 2.69
C VAL A 52 9.19 -9.17 2.43
N ARG A 53 8.82 -10.11 1.56
CA ARG A 53 9.59 -11.33 1.27
C ARG A 53 10.52 -11.17 0.08
#